data_AF-A0A939I363-F1
#
_entry.id   AF-A0A939I363-F1
#
_cell.length_a   1.000
_cell.length_b   1.000
_cell.length_c   1.000
_cell.angle_alpha   90.00
_cell.angle_beta   90.00
_cell.angle_gamma   90.00
#
_symmetry.space_group_name_H-M   'P 1'
#
loop_
_entity.id
_entity.type
_entity.pdbx_description
1 polymer ?
#
loop_
_entity_poly.entity_id
_entity_poly.type
_entity_poly.pdbx_seq_one_letter_code
_entity_poly.pdbx_strand_id
1 'polypeptide(L)'
;MDFTPRTDSILLTEGLSIPDMPWRDRPEATSLRILAGGEENDSLIGGSGDEYLFGGSGNDTLIGGEGNDTFVGGEGTNVFVIHEDHRDQGAVDTIINFNANTDIIMLTGGLSPSDVGWHWHSGSGGIEIRVGEYVMAIPGIRGSVMFSLA
;
A
#
# COMPACT_ATOMS: atom_id res chain seq x y z
N MET A 1 -25.52 -10.58 -24.79
CA MET A 1 -24.13 -11.02 -24.96
C MET A 1 -23.84 -11.93 -23.79
N ASP A 2 -23.43 -13.16 -24.08
CA ASP A 2 -23.31 -14.25 -23.13
C ASP A 2 -21.96 -14.14 -22.39
N PHE A 3 -21.99 -14.03 -21.07
CA PHE A 3 -20.78 -13.97 -20.25
C PHE A 3 -20.61 -15.33 -19.57
N THR A 4 -19.84 -16.21 -20.19
CA THR A 4 -19.31 -17.39 -19.51
C THR A 4 -18.15 -16.96 -18.61
N PRO A 5 -18.12 -17.34 -17.32
CA PRO A 5 -17.03 -16.97 -16.43
C PRO A 5 -15.81 -17.86 -16.73
N ARG A 6 -14.89 -17.34 -17.55
CA ARG A 6 -13.51 -17.80 -17.58
C ARG A 6 -12.66 -16.65 -17.06
N THR A 7 -12.00 -16.91 -15.93
CA THR A 7 -10.71 -16.36 -15.44
C THR A 7 -10.10 -15.15 -16.15
N ASP A 8 -10.85 -14.07 -16.32
CA ASP A 8 -10.31 -12.83 -16.86
C ASP A 8 -10.22 -11.83 -15.71
N SER A 9 -9.00 -11.68 -15.19
CA SER A 9 -8.61 -10.55 -14.34
C SER A 9 -8.86 -9.27 -15.14
N ILE A 10 -9.79 -8.43 -14.69
CA ILE A 10 -10.05 -7.12 -15.29
C ILE A 10 -8.88 -6.22 -14.93
N LEU A 11 -8.02 -5.95 -15.90
CA LEU A 11 -6.98 -4.93 -15.82
C LEU A 11 -7.66 -3.55 -15.99
N LEU A 12 -7.78 -2.80 -14.90
CA LEU A 12 -8.27 -1.42 -14.95
C LEU A 12 -7.07 -0.49 -15.21
N THR A 13 -6.59 -0.45 -16.45
CA THR A 13 -5.67 0.60 -16.88
C THR A 13 -6.49 1.86 -17.15
N GLU A 14 -6.09 2.98 -16.55
CA GLU A 14 -6.57 4.33 -16.83
C GLU A 14 -8.02 4.65 -16.37
N GLY A 15 -8.15 5.32 -15.22
CA GLY A 15 -9.13 6.40 -14.98
C GLY A 15 -10.62 6.25 -15.35
N LEU A 16 -11.17 5.04 -15.55
CA LEU A 16 -12.57 4.85 -15.93
C LEU A 16 -13.49 4.66 -14.71
N SER A 17 -14.36 5.64 -14.48
CA SER A 17 -15.50 5.54 -13.55
C SER A 17 -16.41 4.37 -13.93
N ILE A 18 -16.72 3.50 -12.97
CA ILE A 18 -17.69 2.40 -13.15
C ILE A 18 -19.09 3.03 -13.36
N PRO A 19 -19.73 2.90 -14.53
CA PRO A 19 -21.03 3.52 -14.78
C PRO A 19 -22.14 2.73 -14.08
N ASP A 20 -22.84 3.41 -13.17
CA ASP A 20 -24.21 3.18 -12.69
C ASP A 20 -24.67 1.70 -12.54
N MET A 21 -24.10 0.98 -11.57
CA MET A 21 -24.85 -0.09 -10.92
C MET A 21 -25.70 0.47 -9.76
N PRO A 22 -27.01 0.17 -9.70
CA PRO A 22 -27.89 0.65 -8.64
C PRO A 22 -27.38 0.19 -7.28
N TRP A 23 -27.23 1.16 -6.37
CA TRP A 23 -26.60 1.05 -5.05
C TRP A 23 -27.15 -0.06 -4.14
N ARG A 24 -28.32 -0.62 -4.45
CA ARG A 24 -29.04 -1.57 -3.59
C ARG A 24 -28.68 -3.05 -3.79
N ASP A 25 -27.91 -3.35 -4.84
CA ASP A 25 -27.42 -4.69 -5.16
C ASP A 25 -25.89 -4.77 -5.13
N ARG A 26 -25.21 -3.77 -4.56
CA ARG A 26 -23.81 -3.93 -4.18
C ARG A 26 -23.82 -4.87 -2.98
N PRO A 27 -23.31 -6.12 -3.07
CA PRO A 27 -22.87 -6.78 -1.84
C PRO A 27 -21.91 -5.80 -1.16
N GLU A 28 -21.77 -5.86 0.16
CA GLU A 28 -20.64 -5.21 0.84
C GLU A 28 -19.35 -5.85 0.31
N ALA A 29 -18.98 -5.44 -0.89
CA ALA A 29 -17.88 -5.95 -1.60
C ALA A 29 -16.70 -5.29 -0.92
N THR A 30 -16.09 -6.07 -0.03
CA THR A 30 -14.67 -6.40 -0.04
C THR A 30 -14.14 -6.54 -1.47
N SER A 31 -14.30 -5.49 -2.29
CA SER A 31 -13.76 -5.37 -3.62
C SER A 31 -12.30 -5.03 -3.41
N LEU A 32 -11.44 -6.04 -3.43
CA LEU A 32 -10.01 -5.80 -3.56
C LEU A 32 -9.81 -4.92 -4.77
N ARG A 33 -9.40 -3.68 -4.53
CA ARG A 33 -9.15 -2.70 -5.59
C ARG A 33 -7.65 -2.69 -5.88
N ILE A 34 -7.32 -2.75 -7.16
CA ILE A 34 -5.93 -2.79 -7.63
C ILE A 34 -5.61 -1.44 -8.28
N LEU A 35 -4.56 -0.79 -7.83
CA LEU A 35 -3.95 0.37 -8.47
C LEU A 35 -2.57 -0.06 -8.97
N ALA A 36 -2.30 0.19 -10.25
CA ALA A 36 -1.01 -0.11 -10.85
C ALA A 36 -0.49 1.12 -11.59
N GLY A 37 0.77 1.45 -11.35
CA GLY A 37 1.55 2.35 -12.16
C GLY A 37 2.07 1.65 -13.42
N GLY A 38 3.01 2.31 -14.09
CA GLY A 38 3.56 1.92 -15.38
C GLY A 38 5.08 1.80 -15.36
N GLU A 39 5.71 2.35 -16.40
CA GLU A 39 7.17 2.34 -16.57
C GLU A 39 7.84 3.66 -16.14
N GLU A 40 7.05 4.63 -15.66
CA GLU A 40 7.50 5.96 -15.25
C GLU A 40 7.34 6.13 -13.73
N ASN A 41 7.77 7.29 -13.20
CA ASN A 41 7.59 7.59 -11.79
C ASN A 41 6.11 7.92 -11.50
N ASP A 42 5.47 7.09 -10.70
CA ASP A 42 4.05 7.21 -10.40
C ASP A 42 3.76 7.70 -8.97
N SER A 43 2.57 8.30 -8.81
CA SER A 43 2.01 8.68 -7.51
C SER A 43 0.69 7.95 -7.34
N LEU A 44 0.72 6.84 -6.61
CA LEU A 44 -0.44 5.98 -6.38
C LEU A 44 -1.05 6.30 -5.02
N ILE A 45 -2.32 6.72 -5.03
CA ILE A 45 -3.09 7.03 -3.83
C ILE A 45 -4.35 6.18 -3.85
N GLY A 46 -4.43 5.23 -2.91
CA GLY A 46 -5.61 4.43 -2.69
C GLY A 46 -6.74 5.23 -2.04
N GLY A 47 -7.78 4.52 -1.64
CA GLY A 47 -9.04 5.11 -1.19
C GLY A 47 -9.44 4.56 0.16
N SER A 48 -10.63 3.98 0.21
CA SER A 48 -11.10 3.26 1.37
C SER A 48 -11.36 1.81 1.02
N GLY A 49 -10.97 0.92 1.94
CA GLY A 49 -11.00 -0.52 1.79
C GLY A 49 -9.63 -1.10 1.46
N ASP A 50 -9.50 -2.42 1.62
CA ASP A 50 -8.23 -3.12 1.42
C ASP A 50 -7.81 -3.14 -0.07
N GLU A 51 -6.68 -2.52 -0.38
CA GLU A 51 -6.21 -2.30 -1.75
C GLU A 51 -4.82 -2.91 -2.03
N TYR A 52 -4.56 -3.18 -3.31
CA TYR A 52 -3.25 -3.59 -3.80
C TYR A 52 -2.67 -2.49 -4.68
N LEU A 53 -1.53 -1.94 -4.29
CA LEU A 53 -0.84 -0.87 -5.02
C LEU A 53 0.48 -1.40 -5.58
N PHE A 54 0.64 -1.34 -6.90
CA PHE A 54 1.83 -1.78 -7.63
C PHE A 54 2.47 -0.58 -8.34
N GLY A 55 3.67 -0.14 -7.91
CA GLY A 55 4.37 0.99 -8.50
C GLY A 55 4.79 0.72 -9.94
N GLY A 56 5.55 -0.35 -10.16
CA GLY A 56 5.97 -0.77 -11.50
C GLY A 56 7.45 -0.54 -11.71
N SER A 57 7.84 0.05 -12.83
CA SER A 57 9.21 0.56 -13.02
C SER A 57 9.19 2.06 -12.85
N GLY A 58 10.20 2.62 -12.20
CA GLY A 58 10.22 4.05 -11.88
C GLY A 58 10.59 4.27 -10.41
N ASN A 59 10.55 5.52 -9.98
CA ASN A 59 10.63 5.88 -8.56
C ASN A 59 9.23 6.30 -8.11
N ASP A 60 8.52 5.39 -7.47
CA ASP A 60 7.10 5.56 -7.21
C ASP A 60 6.83 6.04 -5.79
N THR A 61 5.72 6.76 -5.62
CA THR A 61 5.19 7.14 -4.30
C THR A 61 3.84 6.46 -4.08
N LEU A 62 3.72 5.66 -3.02
CA LEU A 62 2.56 4.83 -2.74
C LEU A 62 1.93 5.21 -1.39
N ILE A 63 0.62 5.49 -1.41
CA ILE A 63 -0.21 5.81 -0.25
C ILE A 63 -1.45 4.93 -0.28
N GLY A 64 -1.68 4.13 0.77
CA GLY A 64 -2.77 3.16 0.81
C GLY A 64 -4.13 3.81 1.04
N GLY A 65 -4.24 4.64 2.09
CA GLY A 65 -5.50 5.24 2.50
C GLY A 65 -6.09 4.47 3.67
N GLU A 66 -7.43 4.36 3.72
CA GLU A 66 -8.11 3.61 4.77
C GLU A 66 -8.19 2.13 4.39
N GLY A 67 -7.85 1.21 5.29
CA GLY A 67 -7.94 -0.23 5.03
C GLY A 67 -6.62 -0.94 5.31
N ASN A 68 -6.55 -2.24 5.04
CA ASN A 68 -5.31 -3.00 5.09
C ASN A 68 -4.76 -3.15 3.67
N ASP A 69 -3.76 -2.36 3.35
CA ASP A 69 -3.25 -2.26 1.99
C ASP A 69 -2.01 -3.12 1.78
N THR A 70 -1.80 -3.55 0.53
CA THR A 70 -0.61 -4.28 0.11
C THR A 70 0.13 -3.49 -0.96
N PHE A 71 1.35 -3.08 -0.65
CA PHE A 71 2.21 -2.34 -1.55
C PHE A 71 3.29 -3.23 -2.18
N VAL A 72 3.54 -3.00 -3.47
CA VAL A 72 4.70 -3.51 -4.20
C VAL A 72 5.30 -2.33 -4.96
N GLY A 73 6.45 -1.81 -4.50
CA GLY A 73 7.11 -0.69 -5.17
C GLY A 73 7.53 -1.04 -6.60
N GLY A 74 8.21 -2.19 -6.75
CA GLY A 74 8.72 -2.63 -8.04
C GLY A 74 10.20 -2.23 -8.22
N GLU A 75 10.59 -1.81 -9.41
CA GLU A 75 11.96 -1.35 -9.65
C GLU A 75 12.19 0.06 -9.08
N GLY A 76 13.42 0.56 -9.14
CA GLY A 76 13.78 1.91 -8.71
C GLY A 76 13.76 2.14 -7.19
N THR A 77 13.63 3.41 -6.81
CA THR A 77 13.64 3.90 -5.42
C THR A 77 12.25 4.38 -5.06
N ASN A 78 11.57 3.62 -4.22
CA ASN A 78 10.16 3.84 -3.94
C ASN A 78 9.94 4.46 -2.57
N VAL A 79 8.86 5.24 -2.45
CA VAL A 79 8.45 5.93 -1.24
C VAL A 79 7.11 5.37 -0.79
N PHE A 80 7.07 4.75 0.38
CA PHE A 80 5.85 4.29 1.02
C PHE A 80 5.46 5.25 2.12
N VAL A 81 4.27 5.84 2.04
CA VAL A 81 3.85 6.93 2.94
C VAL A 81 3.01 6.38 4.08
N ILE A 82 3.39 6.73 5.30
CA ILE A 82 2.53 6.66 6.48
C ILE A 82 2.03 8.08 6.75
N HIS A 83 0.71 8.24 6.78
CA HIS A 83 0.05 9.52 7.04
C HIS A 83 -0.64 9.51 8.42
N GLU A 84 -0.86 10.70 9.00
CA GLU A 84 -1.31 10.84 10.40
C GLU A 84 -2.72 10.31 10.67
N ASP A 85 -3.57 10.34 9.64
CA ASP A 85 -4.95 9.87 9.67
C ASP A 85 -5.07 8.36 9.88
N HIS A 86 -4.02 7.60 9.58
CA HIS A 86 -3.99 6.16 9.80
C HIS A 86 -3.91 5.78 11.30
N ARG A 87 -3.48 6.71 12.17
CA ARG A 87 -3.13 6.44 13.59
C ARG A 87 -4.21 5.70 14.40
N ASP A 88 -5.49 5.99 14.15
CA ASP A 88 -6.62 5.48 14.96
C ASP A 88 -7.46 4.44 14.21
N GLN A 89 -7.01 3.97 13.04
CA GLN A 89 -7.80 3.08 12.19
C GLN A 89 -7.53 1.59 12.42
N GLY A 90 -6.45 1.24 13.13
CA GLY A 90 -6.06 -0.16 13.36
C GLY A 90 -5.67 -0.92 12.08
N ALA A 91 -5.44 -0.19 10.99
CA ALA A 91 -5.02 -0.71 9.70
C ALA A 91 -3.64 -1.38 9.80
N VAL A 92 -3.49 -2.48 9.08
CA VAL A 92 -2.26 -3.26 8.95
C VAL A 92 -1.89 -3.35 7.48
N ASP A 93 -1.03 -2.45 7.05
CA ASP A 93 -0.52 -2.46 5.69
C ASP A 93 0.69 -3.38 5.58
N THR A 94 0.93 -3.89 4.38
CA THR A 94 2.05 -4.77 4.08
C THR A 94 2.84 -4.24 2.89
N ILE A 95 4.16 -4.07 3.05
CA ILE A 95 5.06 -3.83 1.92
C ILE A 95 5.76 -5.12 1.55
N ILE A 96 5.58 -5.57 0.31
CA ILE A 96 6.24 -6.75 -0.23
C ILE A 96 7.49 -6.32 -1.00
N ASN A 97 8.58 -7.06 -0.82
CA ASN A 97 9.88 -6.86 -1.50
C ASN A 97 10.53 -5.49 -1.25
N PHE A 98 10.31 -4.89 -0.08
CA PHE A 98 10.99 -3.65 0.31
C PHE A 98 12.52 -3.80 0.22
N ASN A 99 13.16 -2.93 -0.55
CA ASN A 99 14.60 -2.88 -0.70
C ASN A 99 15.18 -1.80 0.22
N ALA A 100 15.71 -2.23 1.37
CA ALA A 100 16.24 -1.30 2.37
C ALA A 100 17.47 -0.48 1.95
N ASN A 101 18.08 -0.76 0.79
CA ASN A 101 19.16 0.05 0.25
C ASN A 101 18.68 1.24 -0.59
N THR A 102 17.43 1.19 -1.09
CA THR A 102 16.89 2.17 -2.03
C THR A 102 15.57 2.74 -1.54
N ASP A 103 14.64 1.90 -1.10
CA ASP A 103 13.30 2.32 -0.71
C ASP A 103 13.28 3.09 0.60
N ILE A 104 12.28 3.97 0.70
CA ILE A 104 12.10 4.91 1.78
C ILE A 104 10.69 4.75 2.34
N ILE A 105 10.59 4.82 3.66
CA ILE A 105 9.31 4.98 4.34
C ILE A 105 9.24 6.41 4.83
N MET A 106 8.19 7.11 4.41
CA MET A 106 8.01 8.53 4.68
C MET A 106 6.88 8.74 5.67
N LEU A 107 7.17 9.51 6.71
CA LEU A 107 6.17 9.96 7.69
C LEU A 107 5.67 11.34 7.28
N THR A 108 4.36 11.53 7.22
CA THR A 108 3.71 12.78 6.80
C THR A 108 2.64 13.21 7.80
N GLY A 109 1.92 14.31 7.58
CA GLY A 109 0.86 14.75 8.49
C GLY A 109 1.35 15.10 9.91
N GLY A 110 2.58 15.61 10.06
CA GLY A 110 3.13 15.93 11.38
C GLY A 110 3.51 14.72 12.24
N LEU A 111 3.46 13.50 11.68
CA LEU A 111 4.13 12.34 12.26
C LEU A 111 5.63 12.65 12.44
N SER A 112 6.17 12.27 13.59
CA SER A 112 7.57 12.43 13.95
C SER A 112 8.20 11.07 14.28
N PRO A 113 9.54 10.96 14.30
CA PRO A 113 10.20 9.71 14.68
C PRO A 113 9.83 9.21 16.08
N SER A 114 9.45 10.11 16.99
CA SER A 114 9.00 9.73 18.34
C SER A 114 7.65 9.02 18.36
N ASP A 115 6.87 9.13 17.29
CA ASP A 115 5.58 8.46 17.16
C ASP A 115 5.71 7.01 16.66
N VAL A 116 6.93 6.57 16.33
CA VAL A 116 7.20 5.28 15.70
C VAL A 116 7.75 4.25 16.68
N GLY A 117 7.04 3.13 16.82
CA GLY A 117 7.48 1.91 17.49
C GLY A 117 7.99 0.84 16.52
N TRP A 118 8.93 0.00 16.98
CA TRP A 118 9.59 -1.04 16.17
C TRP A 118 9.46 -2.42 16.80
N HIS A 119 8.86 -3.36 16.08
CA HIS A 119 8.72 -4.74 16.53
C HIS A 119 9.39 -5.69 15.52
N TRP A 120 10.43 -6.39 15.95
CA TRP A 120 11.15 -7.37 15.13
C TRP A 120 10.56 -8.76 15.29
N HIS A 121 10.26 -9.43 14.18
CA HIS A 121 9.81 -10.82 14.17
C HIS A 121 10.98 -11.75 13.86
N SER A 122 11.59 -12.29 14.92
CA SER A 122 12.79 -13.14 14.84
C SER A 122 12.59 -14.46 14.06
N GLY A 123 11.34 -14.94 13.93
CA GLY A 123 11.01 -16.19 13.23
C GLY A 123 10.73 -16.02 11.72
N SER A 124 9.99 -14.98 11.33
CA SER A 124 9.63 -14.71 9.92
C SER A 124 10.63 -13.82 9.19
N GLY A 125 11.57 -13.19 9.92
CA GLY A 125 12.56 -12.28 9.35
C GLY A 125 11.91 -11.02 8.80
N GLY A 126 10.98 -10.42 9.54
CA GLY A 126 10.29 -9.18 9.15
C GLY A 126 10.27 -8.15 10.27
N ILE A 127 9.84 -6.94 9.93
CA ILE A 127 9.68 -5.82 10.86
C ILE A 127 8.26 -5.27 10.77
N GLU A 128 7.72 -4.89 11.92
CA GLU A 128 6.52 -4.07 12.02
C GLU A 128 6.89 -2.68 12.51
N ILE A 129 6.40 -1.68 11.80
CA ILE A 129 6.48 -0.27 12.13
C ILE A 129 5.11 0.12 12.67
N ARG A 130 5.07 0.65 13.89
CA ARG A 130 3.81 0.98 14.57
C ARG A 130 3.70 2.48 14.80
N VAL A 131 2.56 3.07 14.44
CA VAL A 131 2.25 4.49 14.65
C VAL A 131 0.84 4.59 15.21
N GLY A 132 0.71 4.73 16.54
CA GLY A 132 -0.59 4.53 17.19
C GLY A 132 -1.07 3.08 17.04
N GLU A 133 -2.30 2.91 16.56
CA GLU A 133 -2.89 1.60 16.23
C GLU A 133 -2.52 1.11 14.82
N TYR A 134 -2.00 1.99 13.95
CA TYR A 134 -1.55 1.63 12.61
C TYR A 134 -0.28 0.78 12.65
N VAL A 135 -0.22 -0.21 11.75
CA VAL A 135 0.94 -1.08 11.55
C VAL A 135 1.31 -1.12 10.08
N MET A 136 2.58 -0.90 9.77
CA MET A 136 3.17 -1.24 8.48
C MET A 136 4.11 -2.44 8.66
N ALA A 137 3.71 -3.57 8.09
CA ALA A 137 4.44 -4.82 8.12
C ALA A 137 5.34 -4.96 6.89
N ILE A 138 6.59 -5.35 7.12
CA ILE A 138 7.57 -5.59 6.05
C ILE A 138 8.16 -6.98 6.25
N PRO A 139 7.53 -8.01 5.66
CA PRO A 139 8.01 -9.38 5.76
C PRO A 139 9.35 -9.58 5.03
N GLY A 140 10.16 -10.52 5.49
CA GLY A 140 11.36 -10.97 4.78
C GLY A 140 12.57 -10.03 4.81
N ILE A 141 12.50 -8.88 5.49
CA ILE A 141 13.66 -8.02 5.74
C ILE A 141 14.73 -8.72 6.58
N ARG A 142 15.90 -8.87 5.98
CA ARG A 142 17.15 -9.29 6.64
C ARG A 142 18.16 -8.15 6.55
N GLY A 143 18.07 -7.16 7.44
CA GLY A 143 18.98 -6.01 7.44
C GLY A 143 18.49 -4.82 8.25
N SER A 144 19.17 -3.68 8.08
CA SER A 144 18.80 -2.40 8.70
C SER A 144 17.84 -1.61 7.79
N VAL A 145 16.81 -0.97 8.35
CA VAL A 145 15.87 -0.10 7.61
C VAL A 145 16.25 1.37 7.85
N MET A 146 16.38 2.16 6.78
CA MET A 146 16.73 3.59 6.82
C MET A 146 15.49 4.46 6.59
N PHE A 147 15.35 5.57 7.33
CA PHE A 147 14.22 6.51 7.22
C PHE A 147 14.71 7.90 6.81
N SER A 148 13.87 8.61 6.04
CA SER A 148 14.05 10.03 5.73
C SER A 148 12.84 10.81 6.23
N LEU A 149 13.08 11.98 6.82
CA LEU A 149 12.06 12.97 7.17
C LEU A 149 11.88 13.92 5.98
N ALA A 150 10.65 14.34 5.71
CA ALA A 150 10.34 15.41 4.76
C ALA A 150 10.15 16.74 5.52
#